data_AF-A0A1A6A829-F1
#
_entry.id   AF-A0A1A6A829-F1
#
_cell.length_a   1.000
_cell.length_b   1.000
_cell.length_c   1.000
_cell.angle_alpha   90.00
_cell.angle_beta   90.00
_cell.angle_gamma   90.00
#
_symmetry.space_group_name_H-M   'P 1'
#
loop_
_entity.id
_entity.type
_entity.pdbx_description
1 polymer ?
#
loop_
_entity_poly.entity_id
_entity_poly.type
_entity_poly.pdbx_seq_one_letter_code
_entity_poly.pdbx_strand_id
1 'polypeptide(L)'
;MLQHIIFTYVFGAIIAVADPLYVGCFDREAVEQSVPGVYLYQGENLPSVPCDCGAIGYKYSHEYGVAGGVGFYTTCFCTNVTPDFQYYLDVNHCDFGMTDYGDAFVSAESPATVGWSTNHCYRPSTPVTGIPVTDVFQCLTHCKTLGLKYAAMIPHQDSSTATCDCYGTTTRWADEPWTYCTWDDWRICTYTVQPSSRARRRLARKAILIRKPFLDQQPAGAMQYHQSTSMSSNSKHPVHILQTPLKGYFESAFVVPSSRAAIYHHQPTMYRSSQTYFAYCLLAARLILGNYVGCFSQDVLGGQPLQDITGSGLECQTVCYQQNKIYSYGYQEHSGQANYKSWCFCTDNPPEPNYMVADCGSSGDLTVIVPYQFAYQFVWYNCHSFVPTTPGTAVGSARDCWALCNPYSWAGVIYDQADPQQITCRCYQYDNHPWYGTPATACLPGAWFIYNHYPQPSGAVKRHHNRKLAGSTEAPLCPFGMTACPIPRGADGSYECVDTLIELEDCGGCTSVIEGGDSLTSSGVE
;
A
#
# COMPACT_ATOMS: atom_id res chain seq x y z
N MET A 1 -18.77 26.17 8.55
CA MET A 1 -19.40 24.83 8.71
C MET A 1 -19.89 24.25 7.36
N LEU A 2 -20.67 24.97 6.55
CA LEU A 2 -21.11 24.51 5.20
C LEU A 2 -19.95 24.29 4.19
N GLN A 3 -18.85 25.02 4.36
CA GLN A 3 -17.66 24.99 3.48
C GLN A 3 -16.75 23.76 3.71
N HIS A 4 -16.78 23.17 4.93
CA HIS A 4 -16.06 21.93 5.22
C HIS A 4 -16.82 20.68 4.75
N ILE A 5 -18.17 20.72 4.75
CA ILE A 5 -19.01 19.62 4.25
C ILE A 5 -18.82 19.43 2.72
N ILE A 6 -18.60 20.51 1.97
CA ILE A 6 -18.40 20.44 0.51
C ILE A 6 -17.00 19.93 0.14
N PHE A 7 -15.98 20.19 0.98
CA PHE A 7 -14.60 19.76 0.72
C PHE A 7 -14.45 18.22 0.80
N THR A 8 -15.19 17.58 1.72
CA THR A 8 -15.14 16.12 1.95
C THR A 8 -15.81 15.30 0.84
N TYR A 9 -16.93 15.78 0.27
CA TYR A 9 -17.63 15.08 -0.81
C TYR A 9 -16.92 15.15 -2.16
N VAL A 10 -16.09 16.16 -2.38
CA VAL A 10 -15.50 16.45 -3.68
C VAL A 10 -14.25 15.63 -3.95
N PHE A 11 -13.43 15.33 -2.93
CA PHE A 11 -12.20 14.55 -3.12
C PHE A 11 -12.46 13.04 -3.24
N GLY A 12 -13.48 12.49 -2.58
CA GLY A 12 -13.87 11.08 -2.74
C GLY A 12 -14.46 10.72 -4.11
N ALA A 13 -14.89 11.71 -4.91
CA ALA A 13 -15.56 11.48 -6.19
C ALA A 13 -14.63 11.51 -7.42
N ILE A 14 -13.36 11.90 -7.27
CA ILE A 14 -12.49 12.20 -8.43
C ILE A 14 -11.70 10.98 -8.92
N ILE A 15 -11.50 9.95 -8.09
CA ILE A 15 -11.08 8.61 -8.53
C ILE A 15 -11.77 7.62 -7.60
N ALA A 16 -13.05 7.32 -7.84
CA ALA A 16 -13.60 6.07 -7.32
C ALA A 16 -13.00 4.97 -8.20
N VAL A 17 -11.82 4.48 -7.80
CA VAL A 17 -11.38 3.15 -8.22
C VAL A 17 -12.51 2.22 -7.80
N ALA A 18 -12.95 1.32 -8.68
CA ALA A 18 -13.93 0.35 -8.26
C ALA A 18 -13.25 -0.49 -7.19
N ASP A 19 -13.72 -0.40 -5.94
CA ASP A 19 -13.21 -1.28 -4.90
C ASP A 19 -13.47 -2.71 -5.36
N PRO A 20 -12.48 -3.60 -5.30
CA PRO A 20 -12.65 -5.00 -5.67
C PRO A 20 -13.83 -5.59 -4.90
N LEU A 21 -14.77 -6.22 -5.61
CA LEU A 21 -15.94 -6.82 -4.98
C LEU A 21 -15.54 -8.21 -4.46
N TYR A 22 -15.44 -8.37 -3.15
CA TYR A 22 -15.10 -9.65 -2.54
C TYR A 22 -16.15 -10.73 -2.88
N VAL A 23 -15.73 -11.77 -3.61
CA VAL A 23 -16.58 -12.87 -4.11
C VAL A 23 -16.70 -13.98 -3.08
N GLY A 24 -15.58 -14.39 -2.46
CA GLY A 24 -15.55 -15.57 -1.62
C GLY A 24 -14.18 -16.05 -1.22
N CYS A 25 -14.17 -17.08 -0.37
CA CYS A 25 -13.01 -17.92 -0.14
C CYS A 25 -13.12 -19.13 -1.06
N PHE A 26 -12.05 -19.53 -1.74
CA PHE A 26 -12.05 -20.65 -2.68
C PHE A 26 -10.80 -21.49 -2.51
N ASP A 27 -10.93 -22.81 -2.70
CA ASP A 27 -9.81 -23.75 -2.69
C ASP A 27 -8.74 -23.30 -3.69
N ARG A 28 -7.54 -23.03 -3.16
CA ARG A 28 -6.45 -22.46 -3.96
C ARG A 28 -6.01 -23.40 -5.07
N GLU A 29 -5.85 -24.69 -4.77
CA GLU A 29 -5.34 -25.65 -5.75
C GLU A 29 -6.32 -25.82 -6.91
N ALA A 30 -7.61 -25.88 -6.63
CA ALA A 30 -8.64 -25.98 -7.65
C ALA A 30 -8.73 -24.74 -8.55
N VAL A 31 -8.41 -23.57 -8.01
CA VAL A 31 -8.42 -22.29 -8.73
C VAL A 31 -7.16 -22.09 -9.57
N GLU A 32 -5.99 -22.58 -9.12
CA GLU A 32 -4.72 -22.36 -9.80
C GLU A 32 -4.41 -23.44 -10.83
N GLN A 33 -4.76 -24.69 -10.54
CA GLN A 33 -4.43 -25.80 -11.41
C GLN A 33 -5.21 -25.68 -12.71
N SER A 34 -4.50 -25.36 -13.80
CA SER A 34 -5.03 -25.28 -15.18
C SER A 34 -5.78 -24.00 -15.54
N VAL A 35 -5.72 -22.96 -14.71
CA VAL A 35 -6.32 -21.66 -15.04
C VAL A 35 -5.29 -20.74 -15.69
N PRO A 36 -5.51 -20.25 -16.92
CA PRO A 36 -4.65 -19.23 -17.51
C PRO A 36 -4.78 -17.92 -16.72
N GLY A 37 -3.64 -17.37 -16.29
CA GLY A 37 -3.59 -16.12 -15.55
C GLY A 37 -2.16 -15.57 -15.47
N VAL A 38 -2.00 -14.47 -14.74
CA VAL A 38 -0.71 -13.81 -14.52
C VAL A 38 -0.57 -13.51 -13.05
N TYR A 39 0.60 -13.81 -12.49
CA TYR A 39 0.96 -13.37 -11.16
C TYR A 39 1.41 -11.91 -11.19
N LEU A 40 0.73 -11.03 -10.45
CA LEU A 40 1.16 -9.64 -10.29
C LEU A 40 2.37 -9.54 -9.36
N TYR A 41 2.39 -10.37 -8.33
CA TYR A 41 3.54 -10.58 -7.46
C TYR A 41 3.51 -12.00 -6.89
N GLN A 42 4.69 -12.63 -6.91
CA GLN A 42 5.01 -13.86 -6.19
C GLN A 42 6.24 -13.52 -5.36
N GLY A 43 6.08 -13.36 -4.05
CA GLY A 43 7.24 -13.09 -3.23
C GLY A 43 6.97 -12.70 -1.80
N GLU A 44 8.08 -12.65 -1.07
CA GLU A 44 8.10 -12.34 0.35
C GLU A 44 7.99 -10.82 0.58
N ASN A 45 7.03 -10.40 1.40
CA ASN A 45 6.70 -9.03 1.80
C ASN A 45 6.00 -8.13 0.76
N LEU A 46 4.86 -7.59 1.21
CA LEU A 46 4.00 -6.65 0.50
C LEU A 46 4.74 -5.36 0.14
N PRO A 47 4.65 -4.86 -1.11
CA PRO A 47 4.14 -3.52 -1.29
C PRO A 47 2.63 -3.60 -0.98
N SER A 48 2.10 -2.67 -0.19
CA SER A 48 0.66 -2.61 0.13
C SER A 48 -0.21 -2.22 -1.07
N VAL A 49 0.19 -2.64 -2.27
CA VAL A 49 -0.51 -2.41 -3.51
C VAL A 49 -1.62 -3.47 -3.53
N PRO A 50 -2.89 -3.06 -3.49
CA PRO A 50 -4.01 -3.98 -3.67
C PRO A 50 -3.77 -4.80 -4.94
N CYS A 51 -4.21 -6.06 -4.97
CA CYS A 51 -4.40 -6.73 -6.25
C CYS A 51 -5.30 -5.86 -7.12
N ASP A 52 -4.73 -5.24 -8.16
CA ASP A 52 -5.46 -4.43 -9.13
C ASP A 52 -5.35 -5.12 -10.49
N CYS A 53 -5.83 -6.37 -10.52
CA CYS A 53 -6.00 -7.17 -11.72
C CYS A 53 -6.88 -6.45 -12.77
N GLY A 54 -7.82 -5.60 -12.33
CA GLY A 54 -8.66 -4.77 -13.16
C GLY A 54 -7.86 -3.77 -13.99
N ALA A 55 -6.81 -3.16 -13.41
CA ALA A 55 -5.92 -2.24 -14.13
C ALA A 55 -5.14 -2.92 -15.26
N ILE A 56 -4.87 -4.23 -15.17
CA ILE A 56 -4.19 -5.02 -16.19
C ILE A 56 -5.15 -5.87 -17.06
N GLY A 57 -6.46 -5.64 -16.96
CA GLY A 57 -7.45 -6.23 -17.88
C GLY A 57 -7.95 -7.62 -17.49
N TYR A 58 -7.79 -8.02 -16.24
CA TYR A 58 -8.31 -9.27 -15.68
C TYR A 58 -9.55 -9.02 -14.82
N LYS A 59 -10.50 -9.97 -14.83
CA LYS A 59 -11.78 -9.86 -14.14
C LYS A 59 -11.74 -10.28 -12.67
N TYR A 60 -10.76 -11.08 -12.28
CA TYR A 60 -10.64 -11.62 -10.93
C TYR A 60 -9.22 -11.50 -10.42
N SER A 61 -9.10 -11.19 -9.13
CA SER A 61 -7.90 -11.38 -8.34
C SER A 61 -8.09 -12.51 -7.35
N HIS A 62 -7.02 -13.26 -7.15
CA HIS A 62 -6.90 -14.31 -6.16
C HIS A 62 -5.74 -13.92 -5.23
N GLU A 63 -6.08 -13.65 -3.99
CA GLU A 63 -5.16 -13.30 -2.91
C GLU A 63 -5.08 -14.46 -1.93
N TYR A 64 -3.90 -15.01 -1.71
CA TYR A 64 -3.67 -16.03 -0.69
C TYR A 64 -2.27 -15.89 -0.12
N GLY A 65 -1.98 -16.54 1.01
CA GLY A 65 -0.68 -16.36 1.63
C GLY A 65 -0.41 -17.14 2.91
N VAL A 66 0.78 -16.91 3.46
CA VAL A 66 1.21 -17.41 4.78
C VAL A 66 1.57 -16.24 5.69
N ALA A 67 1.20 -16.32 6.96
CA ALA A 67 1.74 -15.43 7.99
C ALA A 67 3.14 -15.92 8.39
N GLY A 68 4.19 -15.26 7.89
CA GLY A 68 5.57 -15.49 8.31
C GLY A 68 5.93 -14.72 9.57
N GLY A 69 6.94 -15.20 10.30
CA GLY A 69 7.45 -14.55 11.53
C GLY A 69 7.91 -13.09 11.36
N VAL A 70 8.06 -12.60 10.12
CA VAL A 70 8.44 -11.22 9.78
C VAL A 70 7.39 -10.46 8.96
N GLY A 71 6.22 -11.04 8.64
CA GLY A 71 5.18 -10.38 7.84
C GLY A 71 4.16 -11.32 7.17
N PHE A 72 3.22 -10.77 6.42
CA PHE A 72 2.28 -11.55 5.60
C PHE A 72 2.85 -11.74 4.19
N TYR A 73 2.94 -13.00 3.76
CA TYR A 73 3.34 -13.39 2.43
C TYR A 73 2.10 -13.55 1.56
N THR A 74 1.65 -12.49 0.92
CA THR A 74 0.51 -12.57 0.00
C THR A 74 1.01 -12.81 -1.43
N THR A 75 0.36 -13.70 -2.17
CA THR A 75 0.50 -13.89 -3.61
C THR A 75 -0.75 -13.33 -4.28
N CYS A 76 -0.55 -12.66 -5.42
CA CYS A 76 -1.64 -12.13 -6.22
C CYS A 76 -1.66 -12.76 -7.61
N PHE A 77 -2.71 -13.53 -7.88
CA PHE A 77 -2.95 -14.16 -9.18
C PHE A 77 -4.16 -13.53 -9.87
N CYS A 78 -3.96 -13.03 -11.09
CA CYS A 78 -4.99 -12.41 -11.91
C CYS A 78 -5.47 -13.35 -12.99
N THR A 79 -6.79 -13.53 -13.11
CA THR A 79 -7.39 -14.35 -14.17
C THR A 79 -8.71 -13.79 -14.68
N ASN A 80 -9.08 -14.22 -15.89
CA ASN A 80 -10.37 -13.96 -16.51
C ASN A 80 -11.32 -15.17 -16.40
N VAL A 81 -10.83 -16.29 -15.87
CA VAL A 81 -11.62 -17.48 -15.61
C VAL A 81 -12.46 -17.25 -14.36
N THR A 82 -13.74 -17.56 -14.46
CA THR A 82 -14.66 -17.46 -13.33
C THR A 82 -14.30 -18.51 -12.27
N PRO A 83 -14.23 -18.15 -10.98
CA PRO A 83 -14.03 -19.13 -9.93
C PRO A 83 -15.25 -20.07 -9.86
N ASP A 84 -14.99 -21.37 -9.85
CA ASP A 84 -16.06 -22.36 -9.81
C ASP A 84 -16.60 -22.49 -8.38
N PHE A 85 -17.91 -22.26 -8.21
CA PHE A 85 -18.55 -22.29 -6.90
C PHE A 85 -18.49 -23.67 -6.22
N GLN A 86 -18.19 -24.75 -6.95
CA GLN A 86 -18.02 -26.07 -6.33
C GLN A 86 -16.81 -26.11 -5.37
N TYR A 87 -15.87 -25.18 -5.54
CA TYR A 87 -14.66 -25.04 -4.71
C TYR A 87 -14.74 -23.86 -3.73
N TYR A 88 -15.93 -23.31 -3.51
CA TYR A 88 -16.12 -22.27 -2.51
C TYR A 88 -15.86 -22.85 -1.11
N LEU A 89 -15.32 -22.07 -0.19
CA LEU A 89 -14.97 -22.50 1.17
C LEU A 89 -15.53 -21.51 2.20
N ASP A 90 -15.57 -21.95 3.46
CA ASP A 90 -15.82 -21.05 4.58
C ASP A 90 -14.64 -20.05 4.70
N VAL A 91 -14.95 -18.79 5.05
CA VAL A 91 -13.98 -17.69 5.19
C VAL A 91 -12.78 -18.05 6.06
N ASN A 92 -12.97 -18.90 7.08
CA ASN A 92 -11.91 -19.35 7.97
C ASN A 92 -10.78 -20.13 7.26
N HIS A 93 -11.02 -20.65 6.05
CA HIS A 93 -9.99 -21.35 5.26
C HIS A 93 -9.05 -20.39 4.52
N CYS A 94 -9.51 -19.17 4.25
CA CYS A 94 -8.70 -18.15 3.60
C CYS A 94 -7.89 -17.31 4.59
N ASP A 95 -8.10 -17.50 5.90
CA ASP A 95 -7.22 -16.89 6.89
C ASP A 95 -5.77 -17.30 6.60
N PHE A 96 -4.87 -16.33 6.60
CA PHE A 96 -3.45 -16.58 6.35
C PHE A 96 -2.94 -17.63 7.35
N GLY A 97 -2.61 -18.81 6.85
CA GLY A 97 -2.11 -19.88 7.70
C GLY A 97 -0.77 -19.50 8.30
N MET A 98 -0.52 -19.96 9.53
CA MET A 98 0.77 -19.75 10.23
C MET A 98 1.88 -20.64 9.66
N THR A 99 1.54 -21.78 9.05
CA THR A 99 2.49 -22.77 8.53
C THR A 99 2.21 -23.23 7.10
N ASP A 100 0.97 -23.10 6.65
CA ASP A 100 0.52 -23.50 5.32
C ASP A 100 -0.14 -22.32 4.61
N TYR A 101 -0.03 -22.28 3.28
CA TYR A 101 -0.74 -21.27 2.50
C TYR A 101 -2.24 -21.45 2.74
N GLY A 102 -2.89 -20.40 3.24
CA GLY A 102 -4.34 -20.35 3.29
C GLY A 102 -4.94 -20.45 1.89
N ASP A 103 -6.23 -20.72 1.82
CA ASP A 103 -6.99 -20.70 0.57
C ASP A 103 -7.12 -19.28 -0.02
N ALA A 104 -7.67 -19.17 -1.22
CA ALA A 104 -7.69 -17.91 -1.96
C ALA A 104 -8.91 -17.04 -1.65
N PHE A 105 -8.65 -15.82 -1.15
CA PHE A 105 -9.59 -14.72 -1.22
C PHE A 105 -9.76 -14.30 -2.68
N VAL A 106 -10.97 -14.43 -3.21
CA VAL A 106 -11.25 -14.06 -4.58
C VAL A 106 -12.06 -12.78 -4.63
N SER A 107 -11.58 -11.81 -5.41
CA SER A 107 -12.28 -10.56 -5.65
C SER A 107 -12.57 -10.33 -7.13
N ALA A 108 -13.68 -9.69 -7.42
CA ALA A 108 -14.13 -9.37 -8.77
C ALA A 108 -13.79 -7.92 -9.13
N GLU A 109 -13.05 -7.77 -10.23
CA GLU A 109 -12.41 -6.54 -10.68
C GLU A 109 -12.83 -6.19 -12.11
N SER A 110 -14.09 -5.80 -12.27
CA SER A 110 -14.67 -5.52 -13.59
C SER A 110 -15.43 -4.21 -13.59
N PRO A 111 -15.55 -3.52 -14.74
CA PRO A 111 -16.51 -2.41 -14.87
C PRO A 111 -17.94 -2.77 -14.45
N ALA A 112 -18.30 -4.06 -14.45
CA ALA A 112 -19.59 -4.56 -13.96
C ALA A 112 -19.78 -4.39 -12.43
N THR A 113 -18.69 -4.40 -11.63
CA THR A 113 -18.74 -4.18 -10.18
C THR A 113 -18.80 -2.69 -9.81
N VAL A 114 -18.60 -1.77 -10.77
CA VAL A 114 -18.65 -0.33 -10.50
C VAL A 114 -19.99 0.07 -9.89
N GLY A 115 -19.92 0.56 -8.65
CA GLY A 115 -21.06 0.99 -7.84
C GLY A 115 -21.64 -0.11 -6.94
N TRP A 116 -21.17 -1.35 -7.04
CA TRP A 116 -21.47 -2.39 -6.08
C TRP A 116 -20.44 -2.40 -4.96
N SER A 117 -20.88 -2.69 -3.74
CA SER A 117 -20.02 -2.99 -2.59
C SER A 117 -20.51 -4.24 -1.89
N THR A 118 -19.60 -5.10 -1.43
CA THR A 118 -19.96 -6.27 -0.63
C THR A 118 -20.32 -5.82 0.78
N ASN A 119 -21.44 -6.29 1.30
CA ASN A 119 -21.81 -6.15 2.69
C ASN A 119 -21.57 -7.47 3.43
N HIS A 120 -22.11 -7.53 4.64
CA HIS A 120 -22.24 -8.70 5.46
C HIS A 120 -22.98 -9.88 4.83
N CYS A 121 -22.72 -11.08 5.38
CA CYS A 121 -23.48 -12.29 5.11
C CYS A 121 -24.58 -12.53 6.13
N TYR A 122 -25.67 -13.14 5.65
CA TYR A 122 -26.88 -13.43 6.45
C TYR A 122 -27.32 -14.87 6.19
N ARG A 123 -27.73 -15.59 7.24
CA ARG A 123 -28.29 -16.93 7.06
C ARG A 123 -29.81 -16.83 6.97
N PRO A 124 -30.43 -17.14 5.82
CA PRO A 124 -31.87 -17.03 5.69
C PRO A 124 -32.60 -18.10 6.49
N SER A 125 -33.72 -17.72 7.10
CA SER A 125 -34.67 -18.67 7.69
C SER A 125 -35.48 -19.44 6.63
N THR A 126 -35.60 -18.91 5.41
CA THR A 126 -36.37 -19.51 4.31
C THR A 126 -35.52 -19.68 3.04
N PRO A 127 -35.61 -20.83 2.33
CA PRO A 127 -34.95 -21.01 1.05
C PRO A 127 -35.28 -19.89 0.05
N VAL A 128 -34.30 -19.51 -0.75
CA VAL A 128 -34.46 -18.45 -1.75
C VAL A 128 -34.86 -19.03 -3.09
N THR A 129 -35.89 -18.44 -3.69
CA THR A 129 -36.28 -18.68 -5.08
C THR A 129 -35.57 -17.67 -5.97
N GLY A 130 -34.30 -17.92 -6.27
CA GLY A 130 -33.51 -17.08 -7.17
C GLY A 130 -33.28 -17.75 -8.53
N ILE A 131 -32.52 -17.08 -9.39
CA ILE A 131 -32.02 -17.67 -10.64
C ILE A 131 -30.64 -18.30 -10.41
N PRO A 132 -30.33 -19.45 -11.05
CA PRO A 132 -28.97 -19.97 -11.01
C PRO A 132 -28.04 -19.06 -11.81
N VAL A 133 -26.87 -18.76 -11.25
CA VAL A 133 -25.80 -18.00 -11.89
C VAL A 133 -24.49 -18.77 -11.80
N THR A 134 -23.69 -18.70 -12.86
CA THR A 134 -22.36 -19.34 -12.88
C THR A 134 -21.26 -18.38 -12.45
N ASP A 135 -21.54 -17.07 -12.40
CA ASP A 135 -20.58 -16.05 -12.01
C ASP A 135 -21.26 -14.88 -11.29
N VAL A 136 -20.48 -14.13 -10.50
CA VAL A 136 -20.99 -12.99 -9.73
C VAL A 136 -21.53 -11.88 -10.63
N PHE A 137 -20.93 -11.64 -11.81
CA PHE A 137 -21.32 -10.58 -12.71
C PHE A 137 -22.71 -10.80 -13.32
N GLN A 138 -23.12 -12.05 -13.56
CA GLN A 138 -24.47 -12.40 -13.99
C GLN A 138 -25.50 -11.95 -12.96
N CYS A 139 -25.23 -12.20 -11.67
CA CYS A 139 -26.13 -11.79 -10.60
C CYS A 139 -26.23 -10.26 -10.49
N LEU A 140 -25.08 -9.57 -10.44
CA LEU A 140 -25.03 -8.11 -10.37
C LEU A 140 -25.70 -7.45 -11.57
N THR A 141 -25.47 -7.98 -12.77
CA THR A 141 -26.07 -7.48 -14.01
C THR A 141 -27.59 -7.69 -13.99
N HIS A 142 -28.05 -8.87 -13.57
CA HIS A 142 -29.47 -9.18 -13.44
C HIS A 142 -30.18 -8.23 -12.47
N CYS A 143 -29.65 -8.06 -11.25
CA CYS A 143 -30.28 -7.15 -10.28
C CYS A 143 -30.25 -5.69 -10.73
N LYS A 144 -29.18 -5.28 -11.42
CA LYS A 144 -29.08 -3.94 -11.99
C LYS A 144 -30.07 -3.68 -13.11
N THR A 145 -30.33 -4.66 -14.00
CA THR A 145 -31.33 -4.51 -15.08
C THR A 145 -32.75 -4.45 -14.54
N LEU A 146 -33.02 -5.11 -13.40
CA LEU A 146 -34.27 -4.98 -12.66
C LEU A 146 -34.40 -3.64 -11.90
N GLY A 147 -33.34 -2.81 -11.85
CA GLY A 147 -33.34 -1.55 -11.11
C GLY A 147 -33.34 -1.74 -9.59
N LEU A 148 -32.92 -2.90 -9.11
CA LEU A 148 -32.89 -3.27 -7.70
C LEU A 148 -31.54 -2.92 -7.08
N LYS A 149 -31.56 -2.50 -5.82
CA LYS A 149 -30.38 -1.96 -5.12
C LYS A 149 -29.52 -3.02 -4.47
N TYR A 150 -30.02 -4.23 -4.30
CA TYR A 150 -29.32 -5.28 -3.59
C TYR A 150 -29.35 -6.56 -4.43
N ALA A 151 -28.22 -7.26 -4.43
CA ALA A 151 -28.08 -8.59 -5.01
C ALA A 151 -27.63 -9.54 -3.90
N ALA A 152 -28.34 -10.64 -3.71
CA ALA A 152 -27.94 -11.73 -2.83
C ALA A 152 -27.42 -12.88 -3.66
N MET A 153 -26.18 -13.28 -3.40
CA MET A 153 -25.56 -14.45 -4.01
C MET A 153 -25.40 -15.54 -2.96
N ILE A 154 -25.82 -16.75 -3.30
CA ILE A 154 -25.90 -17.88 -2.38
C ILE A 154 -25.15 -19.06 -3.01
N PRO A 155 -23.88 -19.30 -2.65
CA PRO A 155 -23.16 -20.47 -3.11
C PRO A 155 -23.75 -21.72 -2.45
N HIS A 156 -23.90 -22.80 -3.22
CA HIS A 156 -24.41 -24.08 -2.74
C HIS A 156 -23.29 -25.10 -2.69
N GLN A 157 -23.24 -25.88 -1.62
CA GLN A 157 -22.24 -26.94 -1.47
C GLN A 157 -22.32 -27.92 -2.64
N ASP A 158 -21.15 -28.30 -3.18
CA ASP A 158 -21.00 -29.23 -4.30
C ASP A 158 -21.69 -28.79 -5.61
N SER A 159 -21.95 -27.50 -5.78
CA SER A 159 -22.58 -26.93 -6.98
C SER A 159 -21.65 -25.93 -7.67
N SER A 160 -21.50 -26.06 -8.99
CA SER A 160 -20.80 -25.07 -9.83
C SER A 160 -21.61 -23.79 -10.09
N THR A 161 -22.80 -23.69 -9.51
CA THR A 161 -23.68 -22.53 -9.61
C THR A 161 -24.06 -21.99 -8.24
N ALA A 162 -24.26 -20.68 -8.17
CA ALA A 162 -24.86 -20.01 -7.03
C ALA A 162 -26.31 -19.60 -7.37
N THR A 163 -27.15 -19.41 -6.35
CA THR A 163 -28.47 -18.78 -6.53
C THR A 163 -28.34 -17.26 -6.38
N CYS A 164 -28.91 -16.51 -7.32
CA CYS A 164 -29.00 -15.06 -7.29
C CYS A 164 -30.45 -14.60 -7.04
N ASP A 165 -30.65 -13.73 -6.05
CA ASP A 165 -31.92 -13.02 -5.83
C ASP A 165 -31.67 -11.51 -5.68
N CYS A 166 -32.67 -10.70 -6.02
CA CYS A 166 -32.54 -9.26 -6.14
C CYS A 166 -33.57 -8.54 -5.29
N TYR A 167 -33.15 -7.47 -4.60
CA TYR A 167 -34.01 -6.77 -3.66
C TYR A 167 -33.97 -5.25 -3.82
N GLY A 168 -35.12 -4.62 -3.59
CA GLY A 168 -35.25 -3.16 -3.61
C GLY A 168 -34.94 -2.51 -2.25
N THR A 169 -35.09 -3.26 -1.16
CA THR A 169 -34.95 -2.78 0.22
C THR A 169 -34.29 -3.86 1.09
N THR A 170 -33.85 -3.49 2.29
CA THR A 170 -33.21 -4.41 3.24
C THR A 170 -34.21 -5.24 4.06
N THR A 171 -35.52 -5.03 3.93
CA THR A 171 -36.53 -5.60 4.84
C THR A 171 -36.52 -7.13 4.89
N ARG A 172 -35.98 -7.79 3.86
CA ARG A 172 -35.96 -9.26 3.80
C ARG A 172 -34.85 -9.88 4.65
N TRP A 173 -33.74 -9.19 4.89
CA TRP A 173 -32.61 -9.70 5.70
C TRP A 173 -32.24 -8.80 6.88
N ALA A 174 -32.91 -7.66 7.06
CA ALA A 174 -32.64 -6.75 8.17
C ALA A 174 -32.85 -7.42 9.54
N ASP A 175 -33.73 -8.43 9.61
CA ASP A 175 -34.02 -9.20 10.83
C ASP A 175 -33.24 -10.52 10.89
N GLU A 176 -32.52 -10.88 9.82
CA GLU A 176 -31.73 -12.11 9.79
C GLU A 176 -30.41 -11.90 10.55
N PRO A 177 -29.93 -12.91 11.29
CA PRO A 177 -28.69 -12.79 12.03
C PRO A 177 -27.50 -12.64 11.09
N TRP A 178 -26.58 -11.75 11.48
CA TRP A 178 -25.27 -11.65 10.86
C TRP A 178 -24.48 -12.95 11.06
N THR A 179 -23.85 -13.43 9.99
CA THR A 179 -22.99 -14.63 10.03
C THR A 179 -21.72 -14.41 9.21
N TYR A 180 -20.71 -15.25 9.45
CA TYR A 180 -19.60 -15.44 8.52
C TYR A 180 -20.11 -16.07 7.23
N CYS A 181 -19.49 -15.72 6.11
CA CYS A 181 -19.94 -16.12 4.79
C CYS A 181 -19.58 -17.59 4.50
N THR A 182 -20.50 -18.51 4.78
CA THR A 182 -20.34 -19.94 4.46
C THR A 182 -21.25 -20.35 3.31
N TRP A 183 -21.32 -21.65 3.02
CA TRP A 183 -22.32 -22.23 2.12
C TRP A 183 -23.75 -21.87 2.55
N ASP A 184 -24.63 -21.66 1.58
CA ASP A 184 -26.04 -21.30 1.75
C ASP A 184 -26.30 -19.95 2.48
N ASP A 185 -25.26 -19.22 2.88
CA ASP A 185 -25.40 -17.88 3.43
C ASP A 185 -25.52 -16.83 2.31
N TRP A 186 -26.32 -15.79 2.56
CA TRP A 186 -26.57 -14.71 1.60
C TRP A 186 -25.42 -13.71 1.63
N ARG A 187 -24.64 -13.71 0.56
CA ARG A 187 -23.69 -12.62 0.31
C ARG A 187 -24.41 -11.45 -0.33
N ILE A 188 -24.64 -10.39 0.45
CA ILE A 188 -25.35 -9.20 -0.01
C ILE A 188 -24.38 -8.20 -0.65
N CYS A 189 -24.59 -7.89 -1.92
CA CYS A 189 -23.96 -6.77 -2.61
C CYS A 189 -24.95 -5.61 -2.66
N THR A 190 -24.48 -4.37 -2.39
CA THR A 190 -25.31 -3.16 -2.49
C THR A 190 -24.86 -2.28 -3.63
N TYR A 191 -25.81 -1.88 -4.47
CA TYR A 191 -25.60 -0.94 -5.55
C TYR A 191 -25.86 0.50 -5.09
N THR A 192 -24.79 1.29 -5.05
CA THR A 192 -24.86 2.75 -4.93
C THR A 192 -24.75 3.36 -6.32
N VAL A 193 -25.81 4.06 -6.74
CA VAL A 193 -25.83 4.75 -8.04
C VAL A 193 -24.67 5.74 -8.11
N GLN A 194 -23.69 5.44 -8.95
CA GLN A 194 -22.59 6.36 -9.21
C GLN A 194 -23.12 7.58 -10.00
N PRO A 195 -22.75 8.82 -9.65
CA PRO A 195 -23.16 9.99 -10.39
C PRO A 195 -22.73 9.88 -11.87
N SER A 196 -23.62 10.28 -12.79
CA SER A 196 -23.33 10.23 -14.24
C SER A 196 -22.01 10.93 -14.57
N SER A 197 -21.33 10.54 -15.67
CA SER A 197 -20.09 11.22 -16.10
C SER A 197 -20.27 12.73 -16.26
N ARG A 198 -21.46 13.19 -16.62
CA ARG A 198 -21.84 14.61 -16.68
C ARG A 198 -21.97 15.22 -15.28
N ALA A 199 -22.58 14.52 -14.32
CA ALA A 199 -22.66 14.96 -12.93
C ALA A 199 -21.27 15.02 -12.28
N ARG A 200 -20.42 14.00 -12.50
CA ARG A 200 -19.00 13.98 -12.07
C ARG A 200 -18.23 15.17 -12.65
N ARG A 201 -18.34 15.43 -13.96
CA ARG A 201 -17.72 16.61 -14.59
C ARG A 201 -18.24 17.94 -14.02
N ARG A 202 -19.54 18.03 -13.69
CA ARG A 202 -20.12 19.22 -13.07
C ARG A 202 -19.64 19.43 -11.63
N LEU A 203 -19.51 18.35 -10.85
CA LEU A 203 -18.94 18.37 -9.49
C LEU A 203 -17.46 18.75 -9.51
N ALA A 204 -16.66 18.15 -10.40
CA ALA A 204 -15.25 18.51 -10.59
C ALA A 204 -15.05 19.97 -11.03
N ARG A 205 -15.89 20.48 -11.95
CA ARG A 205 -15.85 21.91 -12.35
C ARG A 205 -16.21 22.83 -11.18
N LYS A 206 -17.19 22.48 -10.36
CA LYS A 206 -17.51 23.24 -9.14
C LYS A 206 -16.35 23.24 -8.14
N ALA A 207 -15.66 22.11 -7.98
CA ALA A 207 -14.48 21.99 -7.13
C ALA A 207 -13.34 22.94 -7.55
N ILE A 208 -13.05 23.00 -8.85
CA ILE A 208 -12.00 23.86 -9.41
C ILE A 208 -12.34 25.34 -9.19
N LEU A 209 -13.61 25.73 -9.37
CA LEU A 209 -14.06 27.11 -9.18
C LEU A 209 -13.97 27.57 -7.71
N ILE A 210 -14.13 26.66 -6.75
CA ILE A 210 -13.98 26.95 -5.31
C ILE A 210 -12.50 27.14 -4.93
N ARG A 211 -11.54 26.60 -5.70
CA ARG A 211 -10.10 26.64 -5.39
C ARG A 211 -9.42 27.94 -5.84
N LYS A 212 -9.97 28.64 -6.84
CA LYS A 212 -9.35 29.83 -7.45
C LYS A 212 -9.05 30.99 -6.47
N PRO A 213 -9.91 31.34 -5.49
CA PRO A 213 -9.61 32.45 -4.58
C PRO A 213 -8.57 32.14 -3.48
N PHE A 214 -8.15 30.89 -3.31
CA PHE A 214 -7.22 30.50 -2.23
C PHE A 214 -5.73 30.56 -2.65
N LEU A 215 -5.44 30.46 -3.96
CA LEU A 215 -4.07 30.56 -4.48
C LEU A 215 -3.61 32.02 -4.64
N ASP A 216 -4.53 32.97 -4.75
CA ASP A 216 -4.22 34.40 -4.93
C ASP A 216 -3.90 35.12 -3.59
N GLN A 217 -3.85 34.40 -2.45
CA GLN A 217 -3.66 35.00 -1.11
C GLN A 217 -2.39 34.57 -0.35
N GLN A 218 -1.40 33.90 -0.98
CA GLN A 218 -0.12 33.66 -0.30
C GLN A 218 0.83 34.86 -0.42
N PRO A 219 1.18 35.57 0.67
CA PRO A 219 2.15 36.64 0.62
C PRO A 219 3.57 36.09 0.46
N ALA A 220 4.34 36.69 -0.46
CA ALA A 220 5.76 36.43 -0.65
C ALA A 220 6.55 36.93 0.57
N GLY A 221 6.86 36.02 1.51
CA GLY A 221 7.73 36.29 2.65
C GLY A 221 9.18 35.88 2.36
N ALA A 222 10.07 36.86 2.26
CA ALA A 222 11.51 36.68 2.07
C ALA A 222 12.16 36.01 3.29
N MET A 223 12.97 34.98 3.04
CA MET A 223 13.74 34.23 4.04
C MET A 223 15.12 34.89 4.20
N GLN A 224 15.35 35.61 5.30
CA GLN A 224 16.69 36.11 5.68
C GLN A 224 17.38 35.07 6.59
N TYR A 225 18.54 34.60 6.13
CA TYR A 225 19.48 33.76 6.88
C TYR A 225 20.20 34.59 7.96
N HIS A 226 20.12 34.19 9.23
CA HIS A 226 21.05 34.64 10.27
C HIS A 226 22.01 33.49 10.63
N GLN A 227 23.28 33.68 10.30
CA GLN A 227 24.39 32.87 10.83
C GLN A 227 24.67 33.29 12.27
N SER A 228 24.71 32.33 13.19
CA SER A 228 25.20 32.52 14.56
C SER A 228 26.50 31.74 14.74
N THR A 229 27.59 32.48 14.92
CA THR A 229 28.93 32.02 15.32
C THR A 229 28.93 31.49 16.75
N SER A 230 29.64 30.38 16.94
CA SER A 230 29.91 29.73 18.24
C SER A 230 30.98 30.49 19.03
N MET A 231 30.76 30.64 20.34
CA MET A 231 31.81 30.98 21.30
C MET A 231 31.94 29.87 22.35
N SER A 232 33.18 29.41 22.45
CA SER A 232 33.76 28.51 23.44
C SER A 232 33.76 29.12 24.84
N SER A 233 33.46 28.34 25.87
CA SER A 233 34.14 28.49 27.17
C SER A 233 34.16 27.19 27.97
N ASN A 234 35.37 26.83 28.39
CA ASN A 234 35.70 25.84 29.41
C ASN A 234 35.30 26.33 30.80
N SER A 235 34.85 25.44 31.69
CA SER A 235 35.34 25.44 33.08
C SER A 235 35.15 24.07 33.75
N LYS A 236 36.13 23.74 34.59
CA LYS A 236 36.29 22.49 35.35
C LYS A 236 35.78 22.67 36.79
N HIS A 237 35.28 21.55 37.34
CA HIS A 237 35.51 21.03 38.71
C HIS A 237 34.64 21.51 39.91
N PRO A 238 34.54 20.69 40.99
CA PRO A 238 33.28 20.06 41.39
C PRO A 238 32.84 20.36 42.83
N VAL A 239 31.62 19.96 43.21
CA VAL A 239 31.19 19.89 44.62
C VAL A 239 30.40 18.60 44.89
N HIS A 240 30.93 17.78 45.79
CA HIS A 240 30.23 16.71 46.50
C HIS A 240 29.33 17.30 47.60
N ILE A 241 28.07 16.87 47.71
CA ILE A 241 27.35 16.80 49.00
C ILE A 241 26.54 15.50 49.05
N LEU A 242 26.71 14.82 50.19
CA LEU A 242 26.09 13.57 50.64
C LEU A 242 24.71 13.83 51.30
N GLN A 243 23.95 12.73 51.48
CA GLN A 243 22.96 12.44 52.52
C GLN A 243 21.43 12.56 52.25
N THR A 244 20.88 11.39 51.90
CA THR A 244 19.84 10.59 52.62
C THR A 244 18.36 11.01 52.70
N PRO A 245 17.43 10.03 52.89
CA PRO A 245 16.06 10.08 52.39
C PRO A 245 15.01 10.32 53.47
N LEU A 246 13.82 10.77 53.07
CA LEU A 246 12.62 10.78 53.90
C LEU A 246 11.54 9.87 53.30
N LYS A 247 11.23 8.81 54.06
CA LYS A 247 10.00 8.02 54.02
C LYS A 247 8.81 8.90 54.42
N GLY A 248 7.67 8.70 53.79
CA GLY A 248 6.38 9.24 54.22
C GLY A 248 5.23 8.36 53.72
N TYR A 249 4.76 7.49 54.61
CA TYR A 249 3.50 6.76 54.53
C TYR A 249 2.31 7.72 54.48
N PHE A 250 1.25 7.39 53.72
CA PHE A 250 -0.13 7.69 54.13
C PHE A 250 -1.09 6.65 53.54
N GLU A 251 -1.57 5.76 54.41
CA GLU A 251 -2.81 4.99 54.26
C GLU A 251 -3.99 5.91 54.55
N SER A 252 -5.08 5.83 53.79
CA SER A 252 -6.44 5.84 54.36
C SER A 252 -7.47 5.29 53.37
N ALA A 253 -8.10 4.19 53.75
CA ALA A 253 -9.34 3.67 53.19
C ALA A 253 -10.55 4.48 53.69
N PHE A 254 -11.63 4.58 52.90
CA PHE A 254 -13.01 4.78 53.40
C PHE A 254 -14.00 4.29 52.32
N VAL A 255 -14.58 3.08 52.49
CA VAL A 255 -15.95 2.77 52.97
C VAL A 255 -17.08 3.15 52.00
N VAL A 256 -17.73 2.08 51.51
CA VAL A 256 -18.99 2.00 50.78
C VAL A 256 -20.17 2.20 51.75
N PRO A 257 -21.31 2.77 51.28
CA PRO A 257 -22.59 2.18 51.68
C PRO A 257 -23.59 2.00 50.51
N SER A 258 -23.90 0.73 50.28
CA SER A 258 -25.22 0.10 50.12
C SER A 258 -26.51 0.96 50.12
N SER A 259 -27.29 0.72 49.05
CA SER A 259 -28.75 0.53 48.99
C SER A 259 -29.72 1.73 49.10
N ARG A 260 -30.54 1.90 48.06
CA ARG A 260 -32.02 1.86 48.15
C ARG A 260 -32.69 1.84 46.77
N ALA A 261 -33.66 0.95 46.64
CA ALA A 261 -34.56 0.82 45.51
C ALA A 261 -35.58 1.98 45.49
N ALA A 262 -35.86 2.52 44.31
CA ALA A 262 -37.06 3.30 44.04
C ALA A 262 -37.51 3.05 42.60
N ILE A 263 -38.69 2.45 42.47
CA ILE A 263 -39.44 2.25 41.24
C ILE A 263 -40.04 3.60 40.86
N TYR A 264 -39.71 4.11 39.67
CA TYR A 264 -40.45 5.20 39.03
C TYR A 264 -40.65 4.89 37.54
N HIS A 265 -41.92 4.79 37.16
CA HIS A 265 -42.38 4.83 35.78
C HIS A 265 -42.13 6.22 35.19
N HIS A 266 -41.40 6.30 34.07
CA HIS A 266 -41.52 7.42 33.14
C HIS A 266 -41.44 6.94 31.68
N GLN A 267 -42.40 7.45 30.89
CA GLN A 267 -42.59 7.25 29.47
C GLN A 267 -41.40 7.79 28.62
N PRO A 268 -41.22 7.30 27.38
CA PRO A 268 -40.06 7.67 26.57
C PRO A 268 -40.33 8.98 25.82
N THR A 269 -39.64 10.06 26.19
CA THR A 269 -39.43 11.19 25.30
C THR A 269 -38.25 10.90 24.39
N MET A 270 -38.54 10.52 23.14
CA MET A 270 -37.62 10.73 22.02
C MET A 270 -37.30 12.22 21.93
N TYR A 271 -36.03 12.63 21.99
CA TYR A 271 -35.44 13.71 21.18
C TYR A 271 -33.94 13.91 21.51
N ARG A 272 -33.12 13.97 20.45
CA ARG A 272 -31.72 14.45 20.37
C ARG A 272 -30.61 13.63 21.04
N SER A 273 -30.04 12.68 20.29
CA SER A 273 -28.65 12.19 20.49
C SER A 273 -27.84 12.05 19.20
N SER A 274 -28.18 12.79 18.13
CA SER A 274 -27.55 12.60 16.81
C SER A 274 -26.35 13.51 16.50
N GLN A 275 -25.70 14.13 17.50
CA GLN A 275 -24.55 15.02 17.26
C GLN A 275 -23.20 14.51 17.80
N THR A 276 -23.18 13.47 18.65
CA THR A 276 -21.93 12.96 19.23
C THR A 276 -21.26 11.85 18.40
N TYR A 277 -21.98 11.23 17.46
CA TYR A 277 -21.45 10.12 16.64
C TYR A 277 -20.76 10.56 15.34
N PHE A 278 -20.87 11.83 14.93
CA PHE A 278 -20.31 12.30 13.65
C PHE A 278 -18.82 12.70 13.70
N ALA A 279 -18.21 12.73 14.89
CA ALA A 279 -16.80 13.12 15.05
C ALA A 279 -15.82 11.92 15.05
N TYR A 280 -16.30 10.69 15.20
CA TYR A 280 -15.44 9.50 15.27
C TYR A 280 -15.14 8.84 13.90
N CYS A 281 -15.83 9.21 12.82
CA CYS A 281 -15.65 8.61 11.49
C CYS A 281 -14.59 9.28 10.59
N LEU A 282 -13.77 10.22 11.08
CA LEU A 282 -12.86 11.02 10.23
C LEU A 282 -11.35 10.87 10.52
N LEU A 283 -10.96 9.94 11.37
CA LEU A 283 -9.58 9.46 11.43
C LEU A 283 -9.53 8.13 10.66
N ALA A 284 -9.57 8.22 9.32
CA ALA A 284 -8.96 7.16 8.53
C ALA A 284 -7.48 7.17 8.90
N ALA A 285 -7.10 6.29 9.83
CA ALA A 285 -5.71 6.08 10.19
C ALA A 285 -5.00 5.74 8.88
N ARG A 286 -4.22 6.68 8.36
CA ARG A 286 -3.33 6.38 7.24
C ARG A 286 -2.34 5.39 7.80
N LEU A 287 -2.42 4.14 7.33
CA LEU A 287 -1.35 3.17 7.56
C LEU A 287 -0.08 3.82 7.00
N ILE A 288 0.80 4.26 7.89
CA ILE A 288 2.10 4.77 7.51
C ILE A 288 2.94 3.53 7.29
N LEU A 289 3.05 3.16 6.02
CA LEU A 289 4.00 2.15 5.58
C LEU A 289 5.41 2.59 6.00
N GLY A 290 6.34 1.66 6.09
CA GLY A 290 7.72 1.96 6.39
C GLY A 290 8.65 0.99 5.67
N ASN A 291 9.86 1.45 5.40
CA ASN A 291 10.92 0.62 4.85
C ASN A 291 11.79 0.10 5.98
N TYR A 292 11.81 -1.22 6.14
CA TYR A 292 12.69 -1.90 7.08
C TYR A 292 14.16 -1.68 6.69
N VAL A 293 14.96 -1.17 7.62
CA VAL A 293 16.39 -0.87 7.43
C VAL A 293 17.27 -2.01 7.97
N GLY A 294 16.80 -2.66 9.04
CA GLY A 294 17.55 -3.68 9.77
C GLY A 294 17.17 -3.78 11.25
N CYS A 295 17.76 -4.75 11.92
CA CYS A 295 17.77 -4.89 13.37
C CYS A 295 19.08 -4.34 13.93
N PHE A 296 19.03 -3.58 15.02
CA PHE A 296 20.19 -2.96 15.63
C PHE A 296 20.17 -3.16 17.16
N SER A 297 21.32 -3.32 17.80
CA SER A 297 21.38 -3.34 19.26
C SER A 297 21.01 -1.97 19.84
N GLN A 298 20.54 -1.95 21.10
CA GLN A 298 20.24 -0.70 21.82
C GLN A 298 21.41 0.29 21.92
N ASP A 299 22.65 -0.18 21.76
CA ASP A 299 23.85 0.68 21.78
C ASP A 299 23.84 1.72 20.64
N VAL A 300 23.13 1.45 19.55
CA VAL A 300 22.93 2.39 18.43
C VAL A 300 22.29 3.72 18.88
N LEU A 301 21.59 3.73 20.02
CA LEU A 301 20.97 4.92 20.57
C LEU A 301 21.98 5.87 21.23
N GLY A 302 23.21 5.42 21.51
CA GLY A 302 24.21 6.24 22.19
C GLY A 302 23.75 6.77 23.56
N GLY A 303 22.93 5.98 24.27
CA GLY A 303 22.34 6.35 25.56
C GLY A 303 21.13 7.30 25.48
N GLN A 304 20.61 7.61 24.29
CA GLN A 304 19.36 8.35 24.17
C GLN A 304 18.17 7.52 24.70
N PRO A 305 17.26 8.13 25.48
CA PRO A 305 16.15 7.42 26.07
C PRO A 305 15.08 7.07 25.03
N LEU A 306 14.52 5.86 25.14
CA LEU A 306 13.32 5.48 24.42
C LEU A 306 12.07 6.10 25.07
N GLN A 307 11.11 6.52 24.26
CA GLN A 307 9.80 6.97 24.68
C GLN A 307 8.84 5.77 24.80
N ASP A 308 8.18 5.61 25.95
CA ASP A 308 7.09 4.63 26.12
C ASP A 308 5.85 5.11 25.33
N ILE A 309 5.42 4.30 24.36
CA ILE A 309 4.26 4.55 23.52
C ILE A 309 3.14 3.51 23.73
N THR A 310 3.26 2.64 24.73
CA THR A 310 2.33 1.54 25.01
C THR A 310 0.88 2.02 25.13
N GLY A 311 0.66 3.15 25.81
CA GLY A 311 -0.69 3.72 26.00
C GLY A 311 -1.28 4.40 24.77
N SER A 312 -0.51 4.60 23.69
CA SER A 312 -0.98 5.33 22.51
C SER A 312 -1.75 4.45 21.52
N GLY A 313 -1.48 3.13 21.51
CA GLY A 313 -1.96 2.23 20.46
C GLY A 313 -1.41 2.55 19.06
N LEU A 314 -0.40 3.42 18.95
CA LEU A 314 0.26 3.77 17.69
C LEU A 314 1.54 2.98 17.52
N GLU A 315 1.92 2.72 16.27
CA GLU A 315 3.22 2.14 15.92
C GLU A 315 4.33 3.22 15.94
N CYS A 316 5.58 2.82 16.22
CA CYS A 316 6.69 3.76 16.37
C CYS A 316 6.93 4.62 15.10
N GLN A 317 6.83 4.03 13.91
CA GLN A 317 6.90 4.74 12.64
C GLN A 317 5.86 5.86 12.51
N THR A 318 4.66 5.65 13.06
CA THR A 318 3.59 6.66 13.07
C THR A 318 3.93 7.83 13.98
N VAL A 319 4.47 7.53 15.17
CA VAL A 319 4.92 8.54 16.13
C VAL A 319 6.05 9.38 15.53
N CYS A 320 7.07 8.75 14.95
CA CYS A 320 8.21 9.46 14.36
C CYS A 320 7.85 10.28 13.13
N TYR A 321 6.92 9.77 12.32
CA TYR A 321 6.36 10.53 11.21
C TYR A 321 5.65 11.81 11.70
N GLN A 322 4.83 11.73 12.75
CA GLN A 322 4.15 12.90 13.32
C GLN A 322 5.15 13.92 13.90
N GLN A 323 6.32 13.47 14.33
CA GLN A 323 7.42 14.31 14.79
C GLN A 323 8.32 14.83 13.66
N ASN A 324 7.98 14.54 12.40
CA ASN A 324 8.79 14.89 11.21
C ASN A 324 10.23 14.37 11.31
N LYS A 325 10.38 13.12 11.74
CA LYS A 325 11.66 12.41 11.83
C LYS A 325 11.79 11.35 10.74
N ILE A 326 13.01 11.13 10.26
CA ILE A 326 13.31 10.23 9.14
C ILE A 326 13.37 8.76 9.58
N TYR A 327 13.93 8.49 10.75
CA TYR A 327 14.12 7.14 11.26
C TYR A 327 13.30 6.92 12.52
N SER A 328 12.73 5.72 12.61
CA SER A 328 12.05 5.20 13.79
C SER A 328 12.78 3.97 14.29
N TYR A 329 13.06 3.94 15.59
CA TYR A 329 13.70 2.85 16.31
C TYR A 329 12.67 2.29 17.27
N GLY A 330 12.07 1.15 16.90
CA GLY A 330 11.03 0.48 17.67
C GLY A 330 11.59 -0.67 18.49
N TYR A 331 11.15 -0.79 19.74
CA TYR A 331 11.43 -1.94 20.60
C TYR A 331 10.13 -2.40 21.26
N GLN A 332 9.88 -3.71 21.24
CA GLN A 332 8.75 -4.32 21.94
C GLN A 332 9.26 -5.27 23.01
N GLU A 333 8.84 -5.03 24.24
CA GLU A 333 9.18 -5.87 25.39
C GLU A 333 7.99 -6.76 25.76
N HIS A 334 8.16 -8.07 25.62
CA HIS A 334 7.18 -9.05 26.13
C HIS A 334 7.34 -9.21 27.64
N SER A 335 6.39 -8.67 28.41
CA SER A 335 6.42 -8.72 29.88
C SER A 335 5.97 -10.06 30.50
N GLY A 336 5.85 -11.14 29.70
CA GLY A 336 5.28 -12.42 30.14
C GLY A 336 3.78 -12.39 30.47
N GLN A 337 3.12 -11.24 30.30
CA GLN A 337 1.67 -11.07 30.36
C GLN A 337 1.10 -10.83 28.95
N ALA A 338 -0.23 -10.88 28.79
CA ALA A 338 -0.92 -10.61 27.52
C ALA A 338 -0.71 -9.17 26.96
N ASN A 339 0.06 -8.34 27.66
CA ASN A 339 0.39 -6.97 27.27
C ASN A 339 1.88 -6.88 26.91
N TYR A 340 2.17 -6.33 25.73
CA TYR A 340 3.51 -5.91 25.35
C TYR A 340 3.70 -4.43 25.70
N LYS A 341 4.93 -4.04 26.05
CA LYS A 341 5.32 -2.62 26.11
C LYS A 341 5.98 -2.23 24.80
N SER A 342 5.58 -1.09 24.26
CA SER A 342 6.15 -0.54 23.03
C SER A 342 6.94 0.72 23.34
N TRP A 343 8.17 0.76 22.85
CA TRP A 343 9.13 1.83 23.02
C TRP A 343 9.54 2.38 21.66
N CYS A 344 9.79 3.68 21.60
CA CYS A 344 10.08 4.36 20.34
C CYS A 344 11.14 5.46 20.51
N PHE A 345 12.06 5.54 19.56
CA PHE A 345 12.98 6.66 19.43
C PHE A 345 12.98 7.18 17.99
N CYS A 346 12.91 8.52 17.85
CA CYS A 346 12.74 9.19 16.58
C CYS A 346 13.92 10.12 16.32
N THR A 347 14.58 9.96 15.17
CA THR A 347 15.76 10.75 14.82
C THR A 347 15.88 10.96 13.32
N ASP A 348 16.70 11.92 12.92
CA ASP A 348 17.05 12.17 11.51
C ASP A 348 18.34 11.47 11.10
N ASN A 349 19.10 10.96 12.08
CA ASN A 349 20.38 10.29 11.84
C ASN A 349 20.16 8.81 11.47
N PRO A 350 20.82 8.31 10.40
CA PRO A 350 20.79 6.89 10.08
C PRO A 350 21.44 6.06 11.18
N PRO A 351 21.05 4.79 11.35
CA PRO A 351 21.70 3.90 12.31
C PRO A 351 23.14 3.62 11.86
N GLU A 352 24.06 3.58 12.83
CA GLU A 352 25.44 3.17 12.58
C GLU A 352 25.50 1.64 12.34
N PRO A 353 26.02 1.16 11.19
CA PRO A 353 25.94 -0.27 10.86
C PRO A 353 26.75 -1.19 11.77
N ASN A 354 27.71 -0.66 12.53
CA ASN A 354 28.46 -1.39 13.56
C ASN A 354 27.55 -2.05 14.62
N TYR A 355 26.34 -1.53 14.83
CA TYR A 355 25.40 -2.05 15.81
C TYR A 355 24.33 -2.95 15.18
N MET A 356 24.44 -3.29 13.91
CA MET A 356 23.47 -4.18 13.25
C MET A 356 23.57 -5.60 13.81
N VAL A 357 22.42 -6.21 14.11
CA VAL A 357 22.28 -7.56 14.67
C VAL A 357 21.44 -8.45 13.74
N ALA A 358 21.50 -9.76 13.97
CA ALA A 358 20.90 -10.79 13.11
C ALA A 358 19.37 -10.81 13.12
N ASP A 359 18.79 -10.52 14.29
CA ASP A 359 17.39 -10.73 14.59
C ASP A 359 16.94 -9.60 15.52
N CYS A 360 15.68 -9.19 15.41
CA CYS A 360 15.03 -8.22 16.28
C CYS A 360 14.36 -8.92 17.49
N GLY A 361 14.48 -10.24 17.59
CA GLY A 361 13.84 -11.06 18.62
C GLY A 361 14.54 -11.04 19.98
N SER A 362 15.80 -10.60 20.08
CA SER A 362 16.49 -10.59 21.37
C SER A 362 16.04 -9.41 22.23
N SER A 363 16.04 -9.61 23.54
CA SER A 363 15.75 -8.55 24.50
C SER A 363 16.74 -7.40 24.34
N GLY A 364 16.26 -6.28 23.80
CA GLY A 364 17.05 -5.05 23.62
C GLY A 364 17.41 -4.74 22.17
N ASP A 365 17.01 -5.58 21.21
CA ASP A 365 17.20 -5.27 19.79
C ASP A 365 16.10 -4.31 19.31
N LEU A 366 16.47 -3.41 18.40
CA LEU A 366 15.64 -2.35 17.84
C LEU A 366 15.36 -2.64 16.37
N THR A 367 14.08 -2.63 16.00
CA THR A 367 13.67 -2.60 14.60
C THR A 367 13.78 -1.16 14.10
N VAL A 368 14.61 -0.95 13.07
CA VAL A 368 14.77 0.38 12.46
C VAL A 368 13.98 0.46 11.15
N ILE A 369 13.11 1.45 11.07
CA ILE A 369 12.21 1.68 9.93
C ILE A 369 12.31 3.14 9.48
N VAL A 370 12.33 3.36 8.16
CA VAL A 370 12.12 4.69 7.56
C VAL A 370 10.66 4.81 7.11
N PRO A 371 9.85 5.72 7.67
CA PRO A 371 8.46 5.91 7.26
C PRO A 371 8.34 6.23 5.76
N TYR A 372 7.41 5.56 5.07
CA TYR A 372 7.27 5.48 3.60
C TYR A 372 7.00 6.81 2.88
N GLN A 373 6.71 7.90 3.61
CA GLN A 373 6.42 9.19 2.98
C GLN A 373 7.65 9.93 2.42
N PHE A 374 8.85 9.36 2.53
CA PHE A 374 10.04 9.93 1.90
C PHE A 374 10.19 9.45 0.45
N ALA A 375 9.66 10.27 -0.49
CA ALA A 375 9.92 10.39 -1.94
C ALA A 375 10.01 9.15 -2.87
N TYR A 376 10.40 7.96 -2.41
CA TYR A 376 11.00 6.94 -3.26
C TYR A 376 10.20 5.63 -3.36
N GLN A 377 9.04 5.51 -2.70
CA GLN A 377 8.07 4.39 -2.83
C GLN A 377 8.64 2.96 -2.72
N PHE A 378 9.90 2.82 -2.30
CA PHE A 378 10.52 1.54 -2.03
C PHE A 378 9.76 0.81 -0.94
N VAL A 379 9.81 -0.50 -1.08
CA VAL A 379 9.26 -1.48 -0.18
C VAL A 379 10.34 -2.53 -0.01
N TRP A 380 10.58 -2.92 1.24
CA TRP A 380 11.51 -3.99 1.55
C TRP A 380 10.95 -5.34 1.08
N TYR A 381 11.74 -6.07 0.33
CA TYR A 381 11.41 -7.40 -0.19
C TYR A 381 11.98 -8.48 0.74
N ASN A 382 13.30 -8.67 0.72
CA ASN A 382 13.98 -9.65 1.57
C ASN A 382 15.49 -9.39 1.60
N CYS A 383 16.22 -10.23 2.35
CA CYS A 383 17.67 -10.26 2.36
C CYS A 383 18.21 -11.44 1.53
N HIS A 384 19.25 -11.19 0.74
CA HIS A 384 19.86 -12.19 -0.14
C HIS A 384 21.38 -12.19 -0.02
N SER A 385 21.97 -13.37 -0.20
CA SER A 385 23.43 -13.55 -0.26
C SER A 385 23.85 -13.84 -1.69
N PHE A 386 24.48 -12.86 -2.34
CA PHE A 386 25.08 -13.04 -3.66
C PHE A 386 26.31 -12.15 -3.82
N VAL A 387 27.24 -12.59 -4.66
CA VAL A 387 28.40 -11.79 -5.05
C VAL A 387 28.06 -11.09 -6.37
N PRO A 388 27.89 -9.77 -6.36
CA PRO A 388 27.59 -9.08 -7.61
C PRO A 388 28.80 -9.04 -8.54
N THR A 389 28.55 -9.05 -9.86
CA THR A 389 29.58 -8.91 -10.90
C THR A 389 30.10 -7.48 -11.04
N THR A 390 29.24 -6.51 -10.72
CA THR A 390 29.53 -5.08 -10.52
C THR A 390 30.59 -4.73 -9.49
N PRO A 391 31.06 -3.49 -9.39
CA PRO A 391 31.14 -2.80 -8.09
C PRO A 391 29.84 -2.04 -7.77
N GLY A 392 29.55 -1.79 -6.48
CA GLY A 392 28.44 -0.95 -6.05
C GLY A 392 28.88 0.49 -5.74
N THR A 393 27.93 1.39 -5.47
CA THR A 393 28.19 2.80 -5.11
C THR A 393 28.14 2.98 -3.60
N ALA A 394 29.19 3.54 -2.99
CA ALA A 394 29.16 3.88 -1.57
C ALA A 394 28.16 5.02 -1.28
N VAL A 395 27.34 4.86 -0.24
CA VAL A 395 26.31 5.83 0.19
C VAL A 395 26.36 6.01 1.71
N GLY A 396 25.78 7.10 2.23
CA GLY A 396 25.76 7.38 3.67
C GLY A 396 24.65 6.67 4.45
N SER A 397 23.62 6.18 3.76
CA SER A 397 22.47 5.53 4.37
C SER A 397 21.67 4.69 3.35
N ALA A 398 20.81 3.79 3.85
CA ALA A 398 19.84 3.09 3.01
C ALA A 398 18.92 4.07 2.24
N ARG A 399 18.58 5.21 2.87
CA ARG A 399 17.77 6.25 2.25
C ARG A 399 18.47 6.92 1.06
N ASP A 400 19.77 7.18 1.17
CA ASP A 400 20.57 7.71 0.06
C ASP A 400 20.64 6.72 -1.09
N CYS A 401 20.66 5.41 -0.79
CA CYS A 401 20.55 4.38 -1.82
C CYS A 401 19.20 4.44 -2.55
N TRP A 402 18.09 4.55 -1.83
CA TRP A 402 16.77 4.68 -2.46
C TRP A 402 16.65 5.96 -3.30
N ALA A 403 17.25 7.06 -2.85
CA ALA A 403 17.32 8.29 -3.63
C ALA A 403 18.10 8.10 -4.95
N LEU A 404 19.24 7.41 -4.87
CA LEU A 404 20.06 7.05 -6.04
C LEU A 404 19.32 6.11 -7.00
N CYS A 405 18.60 5.13 -6.45
CA CYS A 405 17.92 4.09 -7.21
C CYS A 405 16.48 4.42 -7.60
N ASN A 406 15.96 5.60 -7.29
CA ASN A 406 14.61 6.03 -7.67
C ASN A 406 14.27 5.86 -9.17
N PRO A 407 15.21 5.96 -10.13
CA PRO A 407 14.91 5.66 -11.53
C PRO A 407 14.76 4.17 -11.89
N TYR A 408 15.11 3.25 -10.98
CA TYR A 408 15.22 1.81 -11.22
C TYR A 408 14.18 1.05 -10.41
N SER A 409 13.69 -0.09 -10.88
CA SER A 409 12.67 -0.85 -10.13
C SER A 409 13.15 -1.46 -8.82
N TRP A 410 14.47 -1.60 -8.64
CA TRP A 410 15.03 -2.25 -7.48
C TRP A 410 16.25 -1.52 -6.94
N ALA A 411 16.41 -1.58 -5.62
CA ALA A 411 17.58 -1.13 -4.88
C ALA A 411 18.11 -2.26 -3.99
N GLY A 412 19.41 -2.52 -4.03
CA GLY A 412 20.11 -3.38 -3.09
C GLY A 412 20.99 -2.54 -2.19
N VAL A 413 20.82 -2.69 -0.88
CA VAL A 413 21.66 -2.07 0.16
C VAL A 413 22.44 -3.18 0.86
N ILE A 414 23.76 -3.04 0.99
CA ILE A 414 24.58 -3.93 1.80
C ILE A 414 25.36 -3.11 2.83
N TYR A 415 25.39 -3.60 4.06
CA TYR A 415 26.25 -3.11 5.13
C TYR A 415 27.50 -3.97 5.11
N ASP A 416 28.64 -3.42 4.68
CA ASP A 416 29.86 -4.20 4.48
C ASP A 416 30.36 -4.73 5.84
N GLN A 417 30.66 -6.04 5.89
CA GLN A 417 31.14 -6.67 7.11
C GLN A 417 32.60 -6.30 7.41
N ALA A 418 33.41 -6.00 6.39
CA ALA A 418 34.81 -5.62 6.53
C ALA A 418 34.96 -4.14 6.89
N ASP A 419 34.07 -3.28 6.40
CA ASP A 419 33.98 -1.87 6.76
C ASP A 419 32.51 -1.49 7.06
N PRO A 420 32.06 -1.63 8.31
CA PRO A 420 30.68 -1.32 8.66
C PRO A 420 30.35 0.17 8.54
N GLN A 421 31.31 1.07 8.30
CA GLN A 421 30.98 2.46 7.97
C GLN A 421 30.62 2.63 6.50
N GLN A 422 30.93 1.63 5.66
CA GLN A 422 30.64 1.65 4.24
C GLN A 422 29.31 0.94 3.94
N ILE A 423 28.29 1.73 3.61
CA ILE A 423 27.05 1.22 3.03
C ILE A 423 27.21 1.24 1.52
N THR A 424 27.01 0.09 0.87
CA THR A 424 27.08 0.00 -0.58
C THR A 424 25.68 -0.16 -1.18
N CYS A 425 25.40 0.65 -2.20
CA CYS A 425 24.14 0.71 -2.90
C CYS A 425 24.28 0.18 -4.33
N ARG A 426 23.21 -0.47 -4.82
CA ARG A 426 23.08 -0.87 -6.22
C ARG A 426 21.65 -0.73 -6.70
N CYS A 427 21.52 -0.33 -7.95
CA CYS A 427 20.22 -0.17 -8.60
C CYS A 427 20.08 -1.19 -9.72
N TYR A 428 18.91 -1.80 -9.84
CA TYR A 428 18.64 -2.83 -10.85
C TYR A 428 17.35 -2.55 -11.60
N GLN A 429 17.40 -2.80 -12.91
CA GLN A 429 16.19 -2.83 -13.74
C GLN A 429 15.35 -4.05 -13.37
N TYR A 430 14.06 -4.03 -13.74
CA TYR A 430 13.12 -5.11 -13.44
C TYR A 430 13.63 -6.49 -13.88
N ASP A 431 14.20 -6.60 -15.08
CA ASP A 431 14.60 -7.90 -15.66
C ASP A 431 16.05 -8.33 -15.37
N ASN A 432 16.84 -7.50 -14.67
CA ASN A 432 18.28 -7.70 -14.55
C ASN A 432 18.75 -7.62 -13.09
N HIS A 433 18.14 -8.41 -12.23
CA HIS A 433 18.55 -8.51 -10.84
C HIS A 433 19.14 -9.89 -10.48
N PRO A 434 20.28 -9.93 -9.76
CA PRO A 434 21.03 -11.17 -9.52
C PRO A 434 20.42 -12.09 -8.46
N TRP A 435 19.44 -11.63 -7.68
CA TRP A 435 18.82 -12.45 -6.62
C TRP A 435 17.68 -13.35 -7.12
N TYR A 436 17.29 -13.27 -8.40
CA TYR A 436 16.27 -14.18 -8.92
C TYR A 436 16.75 -15.63 -8.84
N GLY A 437 15.97 -16.49 -8.18
CA GLY A 437 16.35 -17.88 -7.92
C GLY A 437 17.39 -18.06 -6.81
N THR A 438 17.82 -17.00 -6.13
CA THR A 438 18.61 -17.12 -4.90
C THR A 438 17.67 -17.25 -3.70
N PRO A 439 17.92 -18.19 -2.77
CA PRO A 439 17.10 -18.30 -1.57
C PRO A 439 17.25 -17.03 -0.71
N ALA A 440 16.16 -16.65 -0.04
CA ALA A 440 16.21 -15.67 1.02
C ALA A 440 17.18 -16.10 2.12
N THR A 441 17.80 -15.14 2.79
CA THR A 441 18.72 -15.38 3.91
C THR A 441 18.38 -14.47 5.09
N ALA A 442 19.02 -14.70 6.23
CA ALA A 442 18.91 -13.81 7.37
C ALA A 442 19.48 -12.42 7.04
N CYS A 443 18.81 -11.37 7.53
CA CYS A 443 19.17 -9.98 7.32
C CYS A 443 20.35 -9.55 8.21
N LEU A 444 21.54 -10.01 7.84
CA LEU A 444 22.80 -9.79 8.55
C LEU A 444 23.70 -8.77 7.84
N PRO A 445 24.69 -8.18 8.54
CA PRO A 445 25.82 -7.53 7.87
C PRO A 445 26.44 -8.46 6.82
N GLY A 446 26.73 -7.92 5.63
CA GLY A 446 27.18 -8.68 4.47
C GLY A 446 26.07 -9.26 3.59
N ALA A 447 24.80 -9.25 4.03
CA ALA A 447 23.66 -9.59 3.18
C ALA A 447 23.14 -8.36 2.42
N TRP A 448 22.58 -8.60 1.24
CA TRP A 448 21.91 -7.57 0.44
C TRP A 448 20.46 -7.43 0.88
N PHE A 449 20.11 -6.27 1.42
CA PHE A 449 18.75 -5.83 1.69
C PHE A 449 18.15 -5.35 0.37
N ILE A 450 17.20 -6.11 -0.16
CA ILE A 450 16.56 -5.84 -1.44
C ILE A 450 15.27 -5.08 -1.21
N TYR A 451 15.10 -4.01 -1.98
CA TYR A 451 13.90 -3.18 -2.01
C TYR A 451 13.39 -3.10 -3.44
N ASN A 452 12.08 -3.23 -3.61
CA ASN A 452 11.41 -2.96 -4.88
C ASN A 452 10.63 -1.66 -4.81
N HIS A 453 10.48 -1.00 -5.95
CA HIS A 453 9.40 -0.07 -6.17
C HIS A 453 8.97 -0.11 -7.62
N TYR A 454 7.77 0.40 -7.89
CA TYR A 454 7.33 0.63 -9.25
C TYR A 454 7.74 2.05 -9.62
N PRO A 455 8.80 2.23 -10.44
CA PRO A 455 9.27 3.55 -10.79
C PRO A 455 8.13 4.26 -11.48
N GLN A 456 7.62 5.31 -10.82
CA GLN A 456 6.55 6.10 -11.39
C GLN A 456 7.10 6.74 -12.67
N PRO A 457 6.50 6.50 -13.85
CA PRO A 457 6.98 7.11 -15.08
C PRO A 457 7.01 8.62 -14.87
N SER A 458 8.15 9.24 -15.20
CA SER A 458 8.34 10.67 -14.99
C SER A 458 7.14 11.44 -15.55
N GLY A 459 6.77 12.57 -14.94
CA GLY A 459 5.62 13.35 -15.42
C GLY A 459 5.72 13.70 -16.91
N ALA A 460 6.94 13.77 -17.46
CA ALA A 460 7.21 13.91 -18.89
C ALA A 460 6.86 12.64 -19.69
N VAL A 461 7.30 11.45 -19.26
CA VAL A 461 6.93 10.15 -19.85
C VAL A 461 5.43 9.93 -19.77
N LYS A 462 4.80 10.23 -18.62
CA LYS A 462 3.34 10.17 -18.46
C LYS A 462 2.61 11.14 -19.39
N ARG A 463 3.12 12.36 -19.59
CA ARG A 463 2.58 13.31 -20.57
C ARG A 463 2.72 12.80 -22.00
N HIS A 464 3.87 12.21 -22.36
CA HIS A 464 4.10 11.65 -23.69
C HIS A 464 3.21 10.43 -23.95
N HIS A 465 3.11 9.52 -22.98
CA HIS A 465 2.23 8.35 -23.02
C HIS A 465 0.75 8.77 -23.10
N ASN A 466 0.33 9.75 -22.30
CA ASN A 466 -1.01 10.30 -22.38
C ASN A 466 -1.25 11.05 -23.70
N ARG A 467 -0.23 11.64 -24.32
CA ARG A 467 -0.35 12.27 -25.65
C ARG A 467 -0.54 11.21 -26.75
N LYS A 468 0.13 10.06 -26.62
CA LYS A 468 -0.12 8.89 -27.48
C LYS A 468 -1.52 8.31 -27.27
N LEU A 469 -1.93 8.11 -26.01
CA LEU A 469 -3.24 7.52 -25.66
C LEU A 469 -4.43 8.45 -25.89
N ALA A 470 -4.27 9.76 -25.68
CA ALA A 470 -5.36 10.72 -25.85
C ALA A 470 -5.78 10.91 -27.30
N GLY A 471 -5.19 10.14 -28.22
CA GLY A 471 -5.37 10.32 -29.65
C GLY A 471 -4.80 11.67 -30.02
N SER A 472 -3.57 11.66 -30.51
CA SER A 472 -3.31 12.61 -31.59
C SER A 472 -4.43 12.40 -32.61
N THR A 473 -5.33 13.37 -32.73
CA THR A 473 -6.32 13.45 -33.82
C THR A 473 -5.64 13.72 -35.15
N GLU A 474 -4.31 13.77 -35.19
CA GLU A 474 -3.57 13.65 -36.42
C GLU A 474 -3.78 12.23 -36.93
N ALA A 475 -4.32 12.14 -38.15
CA ALA A 475 -4.45 10.87 -38.84
C ALA A 475 -3.13 10.09 -38.69
N PRO A 476 -3.20 8.77 -38.42
CA PRO A 476 -2.00 7.97 -38.27
C PRO A 476 -1.11 8.24 -39.48
N LEU A 477 0.11 8.70 -39.22
CA LEU A 477 1.06 9.10 -40.26
C LEU A 477 1.33 7.95 -41.24
N CYS A 478 1.19 6.71 -40.74
CA CYS A 478 1.35 5.49 -41.50
C CYS A 478 0.07 4.65 -41.57
N PRO A 479 -0.08 3.81 -42.61
CA PRO A 479 -1.14 2.82 -42.72
C PRO A 479 -1.17 1.85 -41.53
N PHE A 480 -2.29 1.13 -41.38
CA PHE A 480 -2.44 0.12 -40.32
C PHE A 480 -1.34 -0.94 -40.41
N GLY A 481 -0.67 -1.22 -39.29
CA GLY A 481 0.42 -2.19 -39.19
C GLY A 481 1.83 -1.62 -39.42
N MET A 482 1.97 -0.34 -39.74
CA MET A 482 3.26 0.31 -39.95
C MET A 482 3.54 1.41 -38.91
N THR A 483 4.82 1.66 -38.63
CA THR A 483 5.28 2.69 -37.70
C THR A 483 6.03 3.79 -38.44
N ALA A 484 5.70 5.05 -38.16
CA ALA A 484 6.43 6.19 -38.72
C ALA A 484 7.81 6.34 -38.05
N CYS A 485 8.88 6.07 -38.80
CA CYS A 485 10.26 6.31 -38.41
C CYS A 485 10.72 7.65 -38.98
N PRO A 486 11.20 8.61 -38.16
CA PRO A 486 11.67 9.90 -38.68
C PRO A 486 12.95 9.71 -39.51
N ILE A 487 13.01 10.34 -40.69
CA ILE A 487 14.19 10.25 -41.57
C ILE A 487 15.25 11.25 -41.08
N PRO A 488 16.45 10.80 -40.64
CA PRO A 488 17.52 11.71 -40.27
C PRO A 488 17.90 12.58 -41.48
N ARG A 489 17.93 13.90 -41.32
CA ARG A 489 18.20 14.92 -42.37
C ARG A 489 17.08 15.16 -43.40
N GLY A 490 15.89 14.60 -43.21
CA GLY A 490 14.73 15.01 -43.99
C GLY A 490 14.17 16.37 -43.53
N ALA A 491 13.25 16.94 -44.32
CA ALA A 491 12.57 18.19 -43.93
C ALA A 491 11.77 17.99 -42.64
N ASP A 492 11.58 19.04 -41.85
CA ASP A 492 10.83 18.97 -40.57
C ASP A 492 9.47 18.26 -40.77
N GLY A 493 9.33 17.09 -40.14
CA GLY A 493 8.14 16.25 -40.24
C GLY A 493 8.18 15.16 -41.32
N SER A 494 9.30 14.92 -42.00
CA SER A 494 9.47 13.77 -42.88
C SER A 494 9.63 12.47 -42.08
N TYR A 495 8.86 11.46 -42.47
CA TYR A 495 8.89 10.12 -41.89
C TYR A 495 8.81 9.07 -42.99
N GLU A 496 9.33 7.89 -42.69
CA GLU A 496 9.17 6.67 -43.46
C GLU A 496 8.30 5.69 -42.68
N CYS A 497 7.42 4.98 -43.36
CA CYS A 497 6.57 3.97 -42.73
C CYS A 497 7.25 2.61 -42.85
N VAL A 498 7.74 2.09 -41.73
CA VAL A 498 8.43 0.80 -41.66
C VAL A 498 7.56 -0.25 -40.97
N ASP A 499 7.66 -1.48 -41.44
CA ASP A 499 7.06 -2.63 -40.74
C ASP A 499 8.04 -3.12 -39.66
N THR A 500 7.79 -2.77 -38.42
CA THR A 500 8.67 -3.12 -37.29
C THR A 500 8.70 -4.62 -36.97
N LEU A 501 7.87 -5.45 -37.60
CA LEU A 501 7.93 -6.90 -37.47
C LEU A 501 8.91 -7.54 -38.46
N ILE A 502 9.24 -6.84 -39.55
CA ILE A 502 10.05 -7.36 -40.66
C ILE A 502 11.37 -6.59 -40.80
N GLU A 503 11.34 -5.27 -40.60
CA GLU A 503 12.39 -4.31 -40.96
C GLU A 503 12.99 -3.60 -39.73
N LEU A 504 13.32 -4.38 -38.68
CA LEU A 504 13.92 -3.84 -37.44
C LEU A 504 15.26 -3.13 -37.66
N GLU A 505 15.97 -3.46 -38.74
CA GLU A 505 17.29 -2.90 -39.08
C GLU A 505 17.22 -1.57 -39.85
N ASP A 506 16.08 -1.27 -40.49
CA ASP A 506 15.94 -0.15 -41.43
C ASP A 506 15.43 1.16 -40.81
N CYS A 507 15.04 1.16 -39.54
CA CYS A 507 14.71 2.40 -38.82
C CYS A 507 15.99 3.15 -38.40
N GLY A 508 16.84 3.47 -39.38
CA GLY A 508 17.86 4.52 -39.38
C GLY A 508 18.82 4.58 -38.20
N GLY A 509 19.01 3.48 -37.46
CA GLY A 509 19.80 3.45 -36.24
C GLY A 509 19.36 4.51 -35.23
N CYS A 510 18.34 4.23 -34.42
CA CYS A 510 18.10 4.97 -33.19
C CYS A 510 19.23 4.69 -32.16
N THR A 511 20.47 5.07 -32.47
CA THR A 511 21.54 5.24 -31.49
C THR A 511 21.27 6.55 -30.75
N SER A 512 20.44 6.46 -29.72
CA SER A 512 20.33 7.54 -28.73
C SER A 512 21.58 7.56 -27.84
N VAL A 513 22.66 8.16 -28.34
CA VAL A 513 23.71 8.77 -27.52
C VAL A 513 24.08 10.10 -28.17
N ILE A 514 23.42 11.17 -27.75
CA ILE A 514 23.96 12.52 -27.92
C ILE A 514 25.03 12.66 -26.84
N GLU A 515 26.22 12.13 -27.10
CA GLU A 515 27.42 12.57 -26.41
C GLU A 515 27.86 13.89 -27.06
N GLY A 516 27.84 14.95 -26.27
CA GLY A 516 28.41 16.22 -26.66
C GLY A 516 29.90 16.04 -26.92
N GLY A 517 30.30 16.16 -28.20
CA GLY A 517 31.68 16.19 -28.63
C GLY A 517 31.90 17.41 -29.51
N ASP A 518 32.59 18.40 -28.96
CA ASP A 518 33.03 19.59 -29.65
C ASP A 518 33.88 19.27 -30.88
N SER A 519 33.75 20.16 -31.86
CA SER A 519 34.50 20.28 -33.09
C SER A 519 36.01 20.04 -32.94
N LEU A 520 36.53 18.99 -33.60
CA LEU A 520 37.91 18.97 -34.08
C LEU A 520 37.97 18.36 -35.49
N THR A 521 38.04 19.26 -36.47
CA THR A 521 38.84 19.19 -37.71
C THR A 521 39.49 17.85 -38.06
N SER A 522 38.94 17.16 -39.07
CA SER A 522 39.70 16.23 -39.90
C SER A 522 40.32 16.98 -41.09
N SER A 523 41.61 17.28 -41.00
CA SER A 523 42.45 17.47 -42.18
C SER A 523 42.71 16.11 -42.81
N GLY A 524 42.50 16.00 -44.12
CA GLY A 524 42.63 14.75 -44.86
C GLY A 524 44.07 14.26 -45.02
N VAL A 525 44.17 12.99 -45.43
CA VAL A 525 45.25 12.41 -46.24
C VAL A 525 44.62 11.31 -47.10
N GLU A 526 45.15 11.19 -48.32
CA GLU A 526 44.81 10.34 -49.47
C GLU A 526 44.33 8.90 -49.20
#